data_AF-A0A4Q0Z6J2-F1
#
_entry.id   AF-A0A4Q0Z6J2-F1
#
_cell.length_a   1.000
_cell.length_b   1.000
_cell.length_c   1.000
_cell.angle_alpha   90.00
_cell.angle_beta   90.00
_cell.angle_gamma   90.00
#
_symmetry.space_group_name_H-M   'P 1'
#
loop_
_entity.id
_entity.type
_entity.pdbx_description
1 polymer ?
#
loop_
_entity_poly.entity_id
_entity_poly.type
_entity_poly.pdbx_seq_one_letter_code
_entity_poly.pdbx_strand_id
1 'polypeptide(L)'
;MLEKINTHILYTTLCLSFVIVLFAFTPIDIYVQNFFYKFDTHTWLIDRNNATLNFIFYKGMKKLLMLFAILIIISLIFFRKNKLIRMYRNGLIIIVLSSFTVPFVVVSLKDTTNMPCPKHTKDYGGKYPNVNIFESYPKGFKEKRIRCWPAGHASAGFALMSIFFLFKKRKNQVIALSFALLIAWSMGLYKMLIGDHFLSHTIISMILAWLIILIFAKIFKRKEIEKPTQI
;
A
#
# COMPACT_ATOMS: atom_id res chain seq x y z
N MET A 1 -19.23 19.05 -1.60
CA MET A 1 -18.75 17.63 -1.54
C MET A 1 -17.41 17.42 -2.26
N LEU A 2 -17.19 17.98 -3.46
CA LEU A 2 -15.85 17.99 -4.08
C LEU A 2 -14.82 18.77 -3.28
N GLU A 3 -15.22 19.91 -2.71
CA GLU A 3 -14.36 20.73 -1.85
C GLU A 3 -13.77 19.91 -0.70
N LYS A 4 -14.60 19.11 -0.01
CA LYS A 4 -14.14 18.16 1.01
C LYS A 4 -13.11 17.15 0.46
N ILE A 5 -13.28 16.62 -0.75
CA ILE A 5 -12.29 15.71 -1.36
C ILE A 5 -11.00 16.45 -1.71
N ASN A 6 -11.06 17.68 -2.22
CA ASN A 6 -9.87 18.48 -2.50
C ASN A 6 -9.07 18.74 -1.21
N THR A 7 -9.76 19.09 -0.12
CA THR A 7 -9.15 19.24 1.20
C THR A 7 -8.49 17.93 1.67
N HIS A 8 -9.16 16.79 1.51
CA HIS A 8 -8.56 15.49 1.85
C HIS A 8 -7.35 15.15 0.98
N ILE A 9 -7.37 15.47 -0.32
CA ILE A 9 -6.21 15.29 -1.21
C ILE A 9 -5.05 16.16 -0.72
N LEU A 10 -5.31 17.45 -0.44
CA LEU A 10 -4.28 18.37 0.07
C LEU A 10 -3.66 17.85 1.37
N TYR A 11 -4.47 17.49 2.36
CA TYR A 11 -3.98 16.95 3.63
C TYR A 11 -3.24 15.63 3.46
N THR A 12 -3.69 14.75 2.56
CA THR A 12 -3.00 13.48 2.29
C THR A 12 -1.66 13.73 1.63
N THR A 13 -1.56 14.67 0.68
CA THR A 13 -0.29 15.06 0.05
C THR A 13 0.66 15.68 1.07
N LEU A 14 0.20 16.62 1.90
CA LEU A 14 1.01 17.21 2.95
C LEU A 14 1.50 16.16 3.95
N CYS A 15 0.63 15.23 4.34
CA CYS A 15 0.99 14.10 5.21
C CYS A 15 2.02 13.18 4.54
N LEU A 16 1.85 12.85 3.26
CA LEU A 16 2.83 12.05 2.51
C LEU A 16 4.19 12.73 2.47
N SER A 17 4.24 14.02 2.12
CA SER A 17 5.48 14.80 2.10
C SER A 17 6.14 14.87 3.48
N PHE A 18 5.35 15.16 4.52
CA PHE A 18 5.82 15.18 5.90
C PHE A 18 6.42 13.84 6.33
N VAL A 19 5.73 12.73 6.05
CA VAL A 19 6.21 11.38 6.40
C VAL A 19 7.48 11.01 5.64
N ILE A 20 7.58 11.35 4.36
CA ILE A 20 8.81 11.13 3.58
C ILE A 20 9.98 11.90 4.19
N VAL A 21 9.78 13.19 4.52
CA VAL A 21 10.82 14.02 5.17
C VAL A 21 11.18 13.47 6.55
N LEU A 22 10.18 13.12 7.37
CA LEU A 22 10.39 12.56 8.70
C LEU A 22 11.31 11.32 8.65
N PHE A 23 11.00 10.34 7.80
CA PHE A 23 11.81 9.12 7.68
C PHE A 23 13.14 9.35 6.94
N ALA A 24 13.27 10.41 6.14
CA ALA A 24 14.54 10.76 5.51
C ALA A 24 15.58 11.31 6.51
N PHE A 25 15.13 11.92 7.61
CA PHE A 25 16.01 12.60 8.58
C PHE A 25 15.99 11.98 9.98
N THR A 26 15.28 10.87 10.19
CA THR A 26 15.21 10.22 11.50
C THR A 26 15.46 8.71 11.40
N PRO A 27 16.12 8.10 12.40
CA PRO A 27 16.40 6.67 12.40
C PRO A 27 15.22 5.82 12.91
N ILE A 28 13.97 6.31 12.77
CA ILE A 28 12.77 5.62 13.27
C ILE A 28 12.65 4.20 12.69
N ASP A 29 12.98 4.05 11.41
CA ASP A 29 12.97 2.74 10.74
C ASP A 29 13.88 1.74 11.44
N ILE A 30 15.07 2.16 11.84
CA ILE A 30 16.04 1.31 12.54
C ILE A 30 15.57 0.99 13.96
N TYR A 31 15.08 1.99 14.70
CA TYR A 31 14.55 1.75 16.04
C TYR A 31 13.40 0.74 16.04
N VAL A 32 12.46 0.87 15.11
CA VAL A 32 11.34 -0.06 14.99
C VAL A 32 11.83 -1.44 14.56
N GLN A 33 12.74 -1.51 13.60
CA GLN A 33 13.20 -2.77 13.05
C GLN A 33 14.06 -3.57 14.04
N ASN A 34 14.75 -2.90 14.98
CA ASN A 34 15.50 -3.55 16.06
C ASN A 34 14.62 -4.44 16.96
N PHE A 35 13.32 -4.13 17.11
CA PHE A 35 12.41 -5.00 17.86
C PHE A 35 12.11 -6.33 17.13
N PHE A 36 12.39 -6.42 15.84
CA PHE A 36 12.09 -7.59 15.01
C PHE A 36 13.33 -8.43 14.66
N TYR A 37 14.52 -7.98 15.07
CA TYR A 37 15.76 -8.70 14.83
C TYR A 37 16.38 -9.15 16.16
N LYS A 38 16.73 -10.44 16.24
CA LYS A 38 17.42 -11.03 17.39
C LYS A 38 18.92 -10.96 17.14
N PHE A 39 19.57 -9.99 17.79
CA PHE A 39 21.01 -9.75 17.61
C PHE A 39 21.87 -10.92 18.10
N ASP A 40 21.49 -11.60 19.19
CA ASP A 40 22.25 -12.73 19.74
C ASP A 40 22.34 -13.93 18.79
N THR A 41 21.25 -14.20 18.06
CA THR A 41 21.15 -15.35 17.15
C THR A 41 21.30 -14.96 15.68
N HIS A 42 21.48 -13.68 15.37
CA HIS A 42 21.50 -13.12 14.02
C HIS A 42 20.28 -13.53 13.16
N THR A 43 19.10 -13.65 13.77
CA THR A 43 17.87 -14.08 13.09
C THR A 43 16.73 -13.06 13.20
N TRP A 44 15.82 -13.11 12.23
CA TRP A 44 14.57 -12.36 12.27
C TRP A 44 13.57 -13.02 13.23
N LEU A 45 12.62 -12.24 13.76
CA LEU A 45 11.60 -12.73 14.68
C LEU A 45 10.77 -13.87 14.06
N ILE A 46 10.51 -13.78 12.76
CA ILE A 46 9.86 -14.83 11.97
C ILE A 46 10.85 -15.36 10.93
N ASP A 47 10.93 -16.69 10.81
CA ASP A 47 11.67 -17.32 9.73
C ASP A 47 10.99 -17.06 8.37
N ARG A 48 11.75 -16.45 7.46
CA ARG A 48 11.37 -16.18 6.08
C ARG A 48 10.99 -17.44 5.29
N ASN A 49 11.50 -18.60 5.70
CA ASN A 49 11.23 -19.88 5.05
C ASN A 49 9.95 -20.57 5.57
N ASN A 50 9.27 -19.97 6.56
CA ASN A 50 8.00 -20.49 7.05
C ASN A 50 6.90 -20.39 5.97
N ALA A 51 6.65 -21.51 5.30
CA ALA A 51 5.71 -21.61 4.20
C ALA A 51 4.27 -21.26 4.62
N THR A 52 3.85 -21.64 5.83
CA THR A 52 2.50 -21.40 6.36
C THR A 52 2.24 -19.91 6.53
N LEU A 53 3.13 -19.19 7.22
CA LEU A 53 2.99 -17.75 7.43
C LEU A 53 3.10 -16.98 6.11
N ASN A 54 4.03 -17.39 5.23
CA ASN A 54 4.15 -16.80 3.90
C ASN A 54 2.89 -17.03 3.05
N PHE A 55 2.22 -18.17 3.19
CA PHE A 55 0.95 -18.43 2.51
C PHE A 55 -0.16 -17.54 3.08
N ILE A 56 -0.35 -17.52 4.40
CA ILE A 56 -1.43 -16.76 5.06
C ILE A 56 -1.28 -15.26 4.83
N PHE A 57 -0.11 -14.70 5.17
CA PHE A 57 0.09 -13.25 5.20
C PHE A 57 0.60 -12.65 3.88
N TYR A 58 0.89 -13.48 2.88
CA TYR A 58 1.38 -12.96 1.60
C TYR A 58 0.81 -13.68 0.37
N LYS A 59 1.25 -14.90 0.05
CA LYS A 59 0.91 -15.56 -1.23
C LYS A 59 -0.59 -15.82 -1.38
N GLY A 60 -1.22 -16.38 -0.35
CA GLY A 60 -2.65 -16.66 -0.29
C GLY A 60 -3.47 -15.37 -0.29
N MET A 61 -3.12 -14.40 0.57
CA MET A 61 -3.77 -13.10 0.60
C MET A 61 -3.70 -12.38 -0.76
N LYS A 62 -2.54 -12.38 -1.42
CA LYS A 62 -2.36 -11.80 -2.76
C LYS A 62 -3.30 -12.45 -3.79
N LYS A 63 -3.43 -13.78 -3.78
CA LYS A 63 -4.36 -14.50 -4.67
C LYS A 63 -5.81 -14.15 -4.38
N LEU A 64 -6.19 -14.03 -3.10
CA LEU A 64 -7.54 -13.66 -2.68
C LEU A 64 -7.89 -12.24 -3.16
N LEU A 65 -6.98 -11.28 -3.01
CA LEU A 65 -7.16 -9.90 -3.49
C LEU A 65 -7.32 -9.85 -5.02
N MET A 66 -6.53 -10.65 -5.75
CA MET A 66 -6.64 -10.76 -7.20
C MET A 66 -7.98 -11.36 -7.62
N LEU A 67 -8.42 -12.45 -6.97
CA LEU A 67 -9.71 -13.08 -7.21
C LEU A 67 -10.86 -12.10 -6.94
N PHE A 68 -10.79 -11.35 -5.83
CA PHE A 68 -11.77 -10.32 -5.49
C PHE A 68 -11.89 -9.26 -6.59
N ALA A 69 -10.77 -8.75 -7.11
CA ALA A 69 -10.79 -7.78 -8.20
C ALA A 69 -11.39 -8.36 -9.48
N ILE A 70 -11.06 -9.60 -9.83
CA ILE A 70 -11.60 -10.33 -11.00
C ILE A 70 -13.13 -10.49 -10.87
N LEU A 71 -13.62 -10.89 -9.71
CA LEU A 71 -15.06 -11.03 -9.47
C LEU A 71 -15.80 -9.69 -9.63
N ILE A 72 -15.21 -8.57 -9.19
CA ILE A 72 -15.79 -7.25 -9.43
C ILE A 72 -15.83 -6.92 -10.92
N ILE A 73 -14.75 -7.22 -11.67
CA ILE A 73 -14.74 -7.02 -13.13
C ILE A 73 -15.84 -7.83 -13.81
N ILE A 74 -15.97 -9.11 -13.47
CA ILE A 74 -17.05 -9.98 -13.96
C ILE A 74 -18.42 -9.37 -13.62
N SER A 75 -18.60 -8.88 -12.38
CA SER A 75 -19.85 -8.23 -11.96
C SER A 75 -20.20 -7.00 -12.81
N LEU A 76 -19.20 -6.18 -13.15
CA LEU A 76 -19.36 -4.96 -13.94
C LEU A 76 -19.66 -5.24 -15.42
N ILE A 77 -19.19 -6.36 -15.96
CA ILE A 77 -19.39 -6.75 -17.37
C ILE A 77 -20.71 -7.50 -17.54
N PHE A 78 -20.88 -8.61 -16.81
CA PHE A 78 -21.98 -9.56 -17.04
C PHE A 78 -23.26 -9.17 -16.31
N PHE A 79 -23.15 -8.53 -15.13
CA PHE A 79 -24.29 -8.17 -14.29
C PHE A 79 -24.64 -6.67 -14.37
N ARG A 80 -24.23 -5.98 -15.44
CA ARG A 80 -24.43 -4.53 -15.63
C ARG A 80 -25.88 -4.06 -15.58
N LYS A 81 -26.86 -4.92 -15.88
CA LYS A 81 -28.30 -4.61 -15.81
C LYS A 81 -28.88 -4.77 -14.40
N ASN A 82 -28.19 -5.46 -13.49
CA ASN A 82 -28.64 -5.69 -12.12
C ASN A 82 -28.74 -4.36 -11.34
N LYS A 83 -29.86 -4.16 -10.62
CA LYS A 83 -30.13 -2.92 -9.87
C LYS A 83 -29.06 -2.60 -8.83
N LEU A 84 -28.51 -3.60 -8.13
CA LEU A 84 -27.45 -3.42 -7.14
C LEU A 84 -26.14 -2.98 -7.80
N ILE A 85 -25.74 -3.64 -8.89
CA ILE A 85 -24.52 -3.28 -9.63
C ILE A 85 -24.62 -1.86 -10.19
N ARG A 86 -25.77 -1.47 -10.74
CA ARG A 86 -26.01 -0.09 -11.19
C ARG A 86 -25.92 0.92 -10.06
N MET A 87 -26.50 0.60 -8.90
CA MET A 87 -26.49 1.48 -7.72
C MET A 87 -25.08 1.75 -7.17
N TYR A 88 -24.18 0.75 -7.26
CA TYR A 88 -22.83 0.81 -6.72
C TYR A 88 -21.73 0.92 -7.78
N ARG A 89 -22.10 1.12 -9.06
CA ARG A 89 -21.22 1.05 -10.22
C ARG A 89 -19.93 1.86 -10.06
N ASN A 90 -20.04 3.12 -9.65
CA ASN A 90 -18.87 4.00 -9.55
C ASN A 90 -17.92 3.56 -8.43
N GLY A 91 -18.45 3.09 -7.29
CA GLY A 91 -17.64 2.51 -6.22
C GLY A 91 -16.91 1.24 -6.66
N LEU A 92 -17.60 0.35 -7.39
CA LEU A 92 -16.99 -0.87 -7.95
C LEU A 92 -15.88 -0.55 -8.96
N ILE A 93 -16.07 0.45 -9.83
CA ILE A 93 -15.04 0.89 -10.77
C ILE A 93 -13.83 1.49 -10.03
N ILE A 94 -14.05 2.31 -9.01
CA ILE A 94 -12.96 2.85 -8.17
C ILE A 94 -12.16 1.72 -7.54
N ILE A 95 -12.81 0.66 -7.05
CA ILE A 95 -12.12 -0.52 -6.50
C ILE A 95 -11.23 -1.18 -7.56
N VAL A 96 -11.77 -1.48 -8.75
CA VAL A 96 -10.99 -2.12 -9.84
C VAL A 96 -9.79 -1.28 -10.25
N LEU A 97 -10.00 0.03 -10.49
CA LEU A 97 -8.93 0.94 -10.90
C LEU A 97 -7.86 1.06 -9.81
N SER A 98 -8.26 1.11 -8.55
CA SER A 98 -7.33 1.19 -7.41
C SER A 98 -6.53 -0.10 -7.26
N SER A 99 -7.18 -1.27 -7.40
CA SER A 99 -6.54 -2.59 -7.31
C SER A 99 -5.44 -2.81 -8.35
N PHE A 100 -5.51 -2.13 -9.50
CA PHE A 100 -4.45 -2.15 -10.50
C PHE A 100 -3.43 -1.02 -10.29
N THR A 101 -3.90 0.21 -10.15
CA THR A 101 -3.05 1.41 -10.19
C THR A 101 -2.18 1.55 -8.95
N VAL A 102 -2.71 1.22 -7.77
CA VAL A 102 -1.95 1.34 -6.51
C VAL A 102 -0.72 0.41 -6.51
N PRO A 103 -0.85 -0.91 -6.77
CA PRO A 103 0.33 -1.76 -6.89
C PRO A 103 1.27 -1.35 -8.00
N PHE A 104 0.73 -0.95 -9.17
CA PHE A 104 1.54 -0.50 -10.29
C PHE A 104 2.43 0.69 -9.91
N VAL A 105 1.85 1.78 -9.39
CA VAL A 105 2.61 2.97 -8.99
C VAL A 105 3.64 2.65 -7.91
N VAL A 106 3.26 1.88 -6.88
CA VAL A 106 4.18 1.53 -5.79
C VAL A 106 5.35 0.68 -6.30
N VAL A 107 5.10 -0.30 -7.17
CA VAL A 107 6.15 -1.16 -7.73
C VAL A 107 7.04 -0.38 -8.70
N SER A 108 6.48 0.50 -9.53
CA SER A 108 7.26 1.37 -10.41
C SER A 108 8.19 2.30 -9.64
N LEU A 109 7.73 2.90 -8.53
CA LEU A 109 8.60 3.68 -7.64
C LEU A 109 9.68 2.80 -7.01
N LYS A 110 9.31 1.58 -6.61
CA LYS A 110 10.25 0.61 -6.03
C LYS A 110 11.39 0.21 -6.99
N ASP A 111 11.13 0.23 -8.29
CA ASP A 111 12.15 -0.05 -9.30
C ASP A 111 13.13 1.12 -9.49
N THR A 112 12.76 2.35 -9.08
CA THR A 112 13.59 3.55 -9.28
C THR A 112 14.42 3.95 -8.06
N THR A 113 14.04 3.57 -6.84
CA THR A 113 14.61 4.13 -5.60
C THR A 113 15.95 3.54 -5.14
N ASN A 114 16.28 2.31 -5.56
CA ASN A 114 17.52 1.62 -5.16
C ASN A 114 17.74 1.45 -3.63
N MET A 115 16.68 1.53 -2.82
CA MET A 115 16.78 1.48 -1.36
C MET A 115 16.91 0.04 -0.83
N PRO A 116 17.78 -0.24 0.16
CA PRO A 116 17.96 -1.59 0.68
C PRO A 116 16.78 -2.01 1.58
N CYS A 117 16.61 -3.33 1.71
CA CYS A 117 15.68 -3.91 2.67
C CYS A 117 16.43 -4.11 3.99
N PRO A 118 15.75 -4.14 5.14
CA PRO A 118 16.39 -4.41 6.43
C PRO A 118 17.35 -5.61 6.39
N LYS A 119 16.90 -6.77 5.91
CA LYS A 119 17.72 -7.99 5.84
C LYS A 119 18.97 -7.91 4.97
N HIS A 120 19.11 -6.86 4.18
CA HIS A 120 20.27 -6.65 3.33
C HIS A 120 21.19 -5.55 3.89
N THR A 121 20.77 -4.79 4.90
CA THR A 121 21.62 -3.77 5.51
C THR A 121 22.65 -4.39 6.45
N LYS A 122 23.80 -3.73 6.59
CA LYS A 122 24.89 -4.15 7.50
C LYS A 122 24.43 -4.27 8.95
N ASP A 123 23.50 -3.42 9.38
CA ASP A 123 22.93 -3.42 10.74
C ASP A 123 22.28 -4.77 11.11
N TYR A 124 21.79 -5.52 10.12
CA TYR A 124 21.11 -6.80 10.31
C TYR A 124 21.85 -7.97 9.64
N GLY A 125 23.18 -7.88 9.52
CA GLY A 125 24.04 -8.94 8.98
C GLY A 125 24.09 -9.01 7.45
N GLY A 126 23.61 -7.98 6.76
CA GLY A 126 23.67 -7.85 5.31
C GLY A 126 24.94 -7.12 4.82
N LYS A 127 24.94 -6.76 3.53
CA LYS A 127 26.09 -6.14 2.85
C LYS A 127 25.91 -4.66 2.51
N TYR A 128 24.66 -4.21 2.42
CA TYR A 128 24.32 -2.85 1.99
C TYR A 128 24.51 -1.89 3.17
N PRO A 129 25.14 -0.73 2.98
CA PRO A 129 25.08 0.30 4.00
C PRO A 129 23.63 0.78 4.13
N ASN A 130 23.27 1.21 5.33
CA ASN A 130 22.00 1.89 5.52
C ASN A 130 22.08 3.27 4.85
N VAL A 131 21.08 3.60 4.04
CA VAL A 131 20.98 4.88 3.33
C VAL A 131 19.53 5.34 3.38
N ASN A 132 19.35 6.64 3.60
CA ASN A 132 18.04 7.28 3.53
C ASN A 132 17.64 7.52 2.06
N ILE A 133 16.36 7.85 1.84
CA ILE A 133 15.82 7.97 0.48
C ILE A 133 16.50 9.02 -0.41
N PHE A 134 17.02 10.10 0.17
CA PHE A 134 17.71 11.16 -0.56
C PHE A 134 19.23 10.99 -0.58
N GLU A 135 19.74 9.92 0.03
CA GLU A 135 21.17 9.63 0.08
C GLU A 135 21.57 8.69 -1.05
N SER A 136 22.80 8.87 -1.54
CA SER A 136 23.44 7.92 -2.45
C SER A 136 24.28 6.94 -1.65
N TYR A 137 24.46 5.73 -2.19
CA TYR A 137 25.44 4.80 -1.64
C TYR A 137 26.84 5.43 -1.58
N PRO A 138 27.66 5.09 -0.57
CA PRO A 138 29.04 5.55 -0.46
C PRO A 138 29.84 5.26 -1.73
N LYS A 139 30.78 6.15 -2.06
CA LYS A 139 31.69 5.95 -3.19
C LYS A 139 32.40 4.60 -3.07
N GLY A 140 32.41 3.83 -4.16
CA GLY A 140 33.05 2.52 -4.21
C GLY A 140 32.18 1.35 -3.75
N PHE A 141 30.92 1.58 -3.33
CA PHE A 141 29.97 0.49 -3.10
C PHE A 141 29.58 -0.19 -4.42
N LYS A 142 29.80 -1.51 -4.52
CA LYS A 142 29.68 -2.30 -5.76
C LYS A 142 28.74 -3.49 -5.60
N GLU A 143 27.54 -3.28 -5.08
CA GLU A 143 26.49 -4.29 -5.08
C GLU A 143 25.47 -4.02 -6.19
N LYS A 144 24.68 -5.05 -6.52
CA LYS A 144 23.60 -4.93 -7.51
C LYS A 144 22.52 -3.97 -7.01
N ARG A 145 21.77 -3.40 -7.96
CA ARG A 145 20.60 -2.57 -7.64
C ARG A 145 19.59 -3.38 -6.83
N ILE A 146 19.09 -2.81 -5.74
CA ILE A 146 18.12 -3.44 -4.85
C ILE A 146 16.82 -2.63 -4.78
N ARG A 147 15.72 -3.28 -4.39
CA ARG A 147 14.38 -2.73 -4.59
C ARG A 147 13.53 -3.04 -3.37
N CYS A 148 13.38 -2.07 -2.47
CA CYS A 148 12.65 -2.29 -1.22
C CYS A 148 11.68 -1.17 -0.85
N TRP A 149 11.92 0.08 -1.22
CA TRP A 149 11.02 1.19 -0.91
C TRP A 149 10.29 1.69 -2.15
N PRO A 150 8.96 1.90 -2.13
CA PRO A 150 8.03 1.59 -1.04
C PRO A 150 7.60 0.11 -0.99
N ALA A 151 6.77 -0.25 0.00
CA ALA A 151 6.33 -1.63 0.24
C ALA A 151 5.31 -2.14 -0.80
N GLY A 152 5.82 -2.65 -1.93
CA GLY A 152 4.99 -3.22 -3.00
C GLY A 152 4.24 -4.51 -2.64
N HIS A 153 4.58 -5.19 -1.54
CA HIS A 153 3.87 -6.40 -1.13
C HIS A 153 2.52 -6.09 -0.47
N ALA A 154 2.44 -5.01 0.31
CA ALA A 154 1.24 -4.60 1.05
C ALA A 154 0.34 -3.67 0.22
N SER A 155 0.84 -3.10 -0.88
CA SER A 155 0.11 -2.13 -1.71
C SER A 155 -1.22 -2.67 -2.26
N ALA A 156 -1.28 -3.96 -2.62
CA ALA A 156 -2.52 -4.60 -3.03
C ALA A 156 -3.57 -4.65 -1.90
N GLY A 157 -3.13 -4.83 -0.65
CA GLY A 157 -4.01 -4.74 0.52
C GLY A 157 -4.50 -3.31 0.74
N PHE A 158 -3.60 -2.32 0.65
CA PHE A 158 -3.99 -0.91 0.80
C PHE A 158 -4.94 -0.42 -0.31
N ALA A 159 -4.92 -1.04 -1.49
CA ALA A 159 -5.91 -0.76 -2.53
C ALA A 159 -7.36 -1.05 -2.08
N LEU A 160 -7.57 -1.96 -1.10
CA LEU A 160 -8.90 -2.22 -0.52
C LEU A 160 -9.49 -1.03 0.23
N MET A 161 -8.69 -0.03 0.61
CA MET A 161 -9.22 1.22 1.20
C MET A 161 -10.21 1.90 0.26
N SER A 162 -10.16 1.61 -1.05
CA SER A 162 -11.12 2.06 -2.06
C SER A 162 -12.56 1.61 -1.79
N ILE A 163 -12.78 0.51 -1.05
CA ILE A 163 -14.11 0.03 -0.63
C ILE A 163 -14.82 1.09 0.22
N PHE A 164 -14.09 2.01 0.87
CA PHE A 164 -14.67 3.19 1.50
C PHE A 164 -15.64 3.93 0.57
N PHE A 165 -15.31 4.08 -0.72
CA PHE A 165 -16.12 4.78 -1.70
C PHE A 165 -17.26 3.95 -2.29
N LEU A 166 -17.35 2.66 -1.95
CA LEU A 166 -18.50 1.82 -2.28
C LEU A 166 -19.70 2.18 -1.39
N PHE A 167 -19.46 2.49 -0.12
CA PHE A 167 -20.53 2.68 0.87
C PHE A 167 -20.96 4.14 1.01
N LYS A 168 -22.27 4.35 1.18
CA LYS A 168 -22.88 5.67 1.40
C LYS A 168 -23.00 6.05 2.88
N LYS A 169 -23.22 5.04 3.76
CA LYS A 169 -23.37 5.25 5.21
C LYS A 169 -21.99 5.31 5.89
N ARG A 170 -21.78 6.31 6.74
CA ARG A 170 -20.51 6.53 7.48
C ARG A 170 -20.07 5.28 8.26
N LYS A 171 -20.99 4.59 8.94
CA LYS A 171 -20.70 3.34 9.68
C LYS A 171 -20.03 2.29 8.78
N ASN A 172 -20.59 2.03 7.61
CA ASN A 172 -20.07 1.02 6.68
C ASN A 172 -18.75 1.46 6.05
N GLN A 173 -18.55 2.76 5.83
CA GLN A 173 -17.28 3.32 5.39
C GLN A 173 -16.16 3.09 6.41
N VAL A 174 -16.43 3.30 7.71
CA VAL A 174 -15.46 3.01 8.78
C VAL A 174 -15.14 1.52 8.79
N ILE A 175 -16.16 0.65 8.80
CA ILE A 175 -15.96 -0.81 8.81
C ILE A 175 -15.09 -1.25 7.62
N ALA A 176 -15.40 -0.77 6.42
CA ALA A 176 -14.63 -1.08 5.21
C ALA A 176 -13.18 -0.63 5.31
N LEU A 177 -12.94 0.59 5.78
CA LEU A 177 -11.59 1.14 5.93
C LEU A 177 -10.80 0.38 7.00
N SER A 178 -11.40 0.11 8.16
CA SER A 178 -10.77 -0.67 9.23
C SER A 178 -10.40 -2.08 8.77
N PHE A 179 -11.29 -2.74 8.04
CA PHE A 179 -11.04 -4.07 7.49
C PHE A 179 -9.91 -4.06 6.45
N ALA A 180 -9.91 -3.09 5.53
CA ALA A 180 -8.85 -2.91 4.54
C ALA A 180 -7.49 -2.66 5.21
N LEU A 181 -7.45 -1.79 6.22
CA LEU A 181 -6.25 -1.49 6.99
C LEU A 181 -5.76 -2.72 7.74
N LEU A 182 -6.64 -3.50 8.37
CA LEU A 182 -6.28 -4.72 9.08
C LEU A 182 -5.59 -5.72 8.15
N ILE A 183 -6.16 -5.97 6.97
CA ILE A 183 -5.57 -6.87 5.97
C ILE A 183 -4.21 -6.32 5.53
N ALA A 184 -4.15 -5.07 5.08
CA ALA A 184 -2.94 -4.50 4.51
C ALA A 184 -1.79 -4.42 5.52
N TRP A 185 -2.09 -4.03 6.77
CA TRP A 185 -1.12 -3.99 7.85
C TRP A 185 -0.69 -5.37 8.31
N SER A 186 -1.55 -6.39 8.26
CA SER A 186 -1.12 -7.78 8.52
C SER A 186 -0.05 -8.23 7.52
N MET A 187 -0.21 -7.87 6.23
CA MET A 187 0.77 -8.17 5.18
C MET A 187 2.06 -7.36 5.38
N GLY A 188 1.94 -6.05 5.67
CA GLY A 188 3.07 -5.16 5.92
C GLY A 188 3.88 -5.59 7.14
N LEU A 189 3.21 -5.85 8.26
CA LEU A 189 3.84 -6.30 9.49
C LEU A 189 4.55 -7.63 9.29
N TYR A 190 3.91 -8.63 8.66
CA TYR A 190 4.60 -9.88 8.32
C TYR A 190 5.90 -9.64 7.54
N LYS A 191 5.88 -8.70 6.60
CA LYS A 191 7.07 -8.33 5.83
C LYS A 191 8.14 -7.60 6.66
N MET A 192 7.75 -6.80 7.65
CA MET A 192 8.69 -6.21 8.61
C MET A 192 9.32 -7.28 9.52
N LEU A 193 8.51 -8.24 9.99
CA LEU A 193 8.94 -9.32 10.88
C LEU A 193 9.96 -10.28 10.27
N ILE A 194 10.01 -10.38 8.93
CA ILE A 194 11.02 -11.17 8.19
C ILE A 194 12.14 -10.30 7.57
N GLY A 195 12.15 -8.99 7.86
CA GLY A 195 13.17 -8.05 7.39
C GLY A 195 13.08 -7.66 5.91
N ASP A 196 11.91 -7.83 5.27
CA ASP A 196 11.70 -7.46 3.87
C ASP A 196 11.39 -5.96 3.68
N HIS A 197 10.86 -5.27 4.69
CA HIS A 197 10.46 -3.86 4.60
C HIS A 197 10.65 -3.16 5.94
N PHE A 198 11.09 -1.89 5.90
CA PHE A 198 11.03 -1.01 7.06
C PHE A 198 9.60 -0.46 7.27
N LEU A 199 9.36 0.19 8.43
CA LEU A 199 8.07 0.79 8.74
C LEU A 199 7.68 1.87 7.71
N SER A 200 8.62 2.74 7.35
CA SER A 200 8.38 3.82 6.39
C SER A 200 7.91 3.29 5.05
N HIS A 201 8.45 2.16 4.58
CA HIS A 201 8.06 1.54 3.32
C HIS A 201 6.56 1.23 3.32
N THR A 202 6.04 0.74 4.45
CA THR A 202 4.63 0.37 4.61
C THR A 202 3.73 1.59 4.80
N ILE A 203 4.10 2.55 5.65
CA ILE A 203 3.31 3.77 5.87
C ILE A 203 3.20 4.58 4.57
N ILE A 204 4.31 4.75 3.85
CA ILE A 204 4.33 5.53 2.62
C ILE A 204 3.49 4.86 1.53
N SER A 205 3.56 3.53 1.40
CA SER A 205 2.64 2.78 0.53
C SER A 205 1.16 3.00 0.87
N MET A 206 0.81 3.04 2.16
CA MET A 206 -0.57 3.27 2.62
C MET A 206 -1.06 4.67 2.24
N ILE A 207 -0.28 5.71 2.55
CA ILE A 207 -0.67 7.10 2.29
C ILE A 207 -0.74 7.35 0.78
N LEU A 208 0.22 6.81 0.01
CA LEU A 208 0.22 6.90 -1.44
C LEU A 208 -0.99 6.17 -2.05
N ALA A 209 -1.33 4.98 -1.55
CA ALA A 209 -2.54 4.27 -1.97
C ALA A 209 -3.79 5.11 -1.73
N TRP A 210 -3.93 5.71 -0.55
CA TRP A 210 -5.06 6.57 -0.21
C TRP A 210 -5.14 7.80 -1.13
N LEU A 211 -4.01 8.43 -1.43
CA LEU A 211 -3.95 9.57 -2.35
C LEU A 211 -4.46 9.20 -3.76
N ILE A 212 -4.00 8.06 -4.31
CA ILE A 212 -4.46 7.55 -5.62
C ILE A 212 -5.97 7.29 -5.60
N ILE A 213 -6.47 6.66 -4.54
CA ILE A 213 -7.90 6.37 -4.37
C ILE A 213 -8.72 7.66 -4.33
N LEU A 214 -8.26 8.69 -3.60
CA LEU A 214 -8.92 9.99 -3.53
C LEU A 214 -8.98 10.69 -4.90
N ILE A 215 -7.91 10.57 -5.71
CA ILE A 215 -7.87 11.09 -7.08
C ILE A 215 -8.94 10.41 -7.94
N PHE A 216 -9.07 9.07 -7.89
CA PHE A 216 -10.15 8.38 -8.59
C PHE A 216 -11.53 8.81 -8.08
N ALA A 217 -11.72 8.88 -6.76
CA ALA A 217 -12.98 9.33 -6.18
C ALA A 217 -13.37 10.74 -6.66
N LYS A 218 -12.40 11.66 -6.78
CA LYS A 218 -12.62 13.00 -7.35
C LYS A 218 -13.07 12.94 -8.80
N ILE A 219 -12.38 12.15 -9.64
CA ILE A 219 -12.69 12.01 -11.08
C ILE A 219 -14.13 11.48 -11.26
N PHE A 220 -14.52 10.46 -10.51
CA PHE A 220 -15.86 9.87 -10.65
C PHE A 220 -16.95 10.78 -10.11
N LYS A 221 -16.74 11.49 -8.99
CA LYS A 221 -17.71 12.48 -8.49
C LYS A 221 -17.89 13.67 -9.44
N ARG A 222 -16.81 14.13 -10.09
CA ARG A 222 -16.90 15.20 -11.09
C ARG A 222 -17.80 14.78 -12.27
N LYS A 223 -17.61 13.55 -12.77
CA LYS A 223 -18.44 12.99 -13.85
C LYS A 223 -19.91 12.84 -13.48
N GLU A 224 -20.23 12.54 -12.22
CA GLU A 224 -21.62 12.47 -11.74
C GLU A 224 -22.29 13.85 -11.74
N ILE A 225 -21.55 14.92 -11.42
CA ILE A 225 -22.09 16.29 -11.42
C ILE A 225 -22.28 16.81 -12.85
N GLU A 226 -21.33 16.54 -13.74
CA GLU A 226 -21.36 16.98 -15.15
C GLU A 226 -22.42 16.24 -15.98
N LYS A 227 -22.86 15.06 -15.54
CA LYS A 227 -23.99 14.32 -16.13
C LYS A 227 -25.17 14.35 -15.16
N PRO A 228 -25.93 15.46 -15.07
CA PRO A 228 -27.15 15.45 -14.29
C PRO A 228 -28.03 14.35 -14.87
N THR A 229 -28.43 13.43 -14.00
CA THR A 229 -29.33 12.31 -14.29
C THR A 229 -30.47 12.81 -15.17
N GLN A 230 -30.47 12.44 -16.45
CA GLN A 230 -31.70 12.42 -17.22
C GLN A 230 -32.58 11.36 -16.54
N ILE A 231 -33.49 11.83 -15.71
CA ILE A 231 -34.53 11.03 -15.07
C ILE A 231 -35.50 10.56 -16.16
#